data_AF-A0A524A5U0-F1
#
_entry.id   AF-A0A524A5U0-F1
#
_cell.length_a   1.000
_cell.length_b   1.000
_cell.length_c   1.000
_cell.angle_alpha   90.00
_cell.angle_beta   90.00
_cell.angle_gamma   90.00
#
_symmetry.space_group_name_H-M   'P 1'
#
loop_
_entity.id
_entity.type
_entity.pdbx_description
1 polymer ?
#
loop_
_entity_poly.entity_id
_entity_poly.type
_entity_poly.pdbx_seq_one_letter_code
_entity_poly.pdbx_strand_id
1 'polypeptide(L)'
;MASQKITLTIPQSLHQEAKRLVKAGYYANFAELARAGIRKEIKELYIANPSLALETDGLLYLRRLEEIRQIIREAGGINKTEEEALEDLRRIREEVWRERYATGP
;
A
#
# COMPACT_ATOMS: atom_id res chain seq x y z
N MET A 1 2.54 -13.48 4.21
CA MET A 1 3.59 -12.47 4.48
C MET A 1 4.32 -12.85 5.76
N ALA A 2 5.64 -12.87 5.78
CA ALA A 2 6.43 -13.28 6.94
C ALA A 2 6.46 -12.16 7.99
N SER A 3 6.13 -12.48 9.25
CA SER A 3 6.25 -11.55 10.38
C SER A 3 7.71 -11.49 10.82
N GLN A 4 8.39 -10.35 10.59
CA GLN A 4 9.75 -10.15 11.09
C GLN A 4 9.73 -9.91 12.60
N LYS A 5 10.56 -10.66 13.36
CA LYS A 5 10.67 -10.48 14.81
C LYS A 5 11.62 -9.32 15.09
N ILE A 6 11.13 -8.33 15.84
CA ILE A 6 11.88 -7.13 16.23
C ILE A 6 11.98 -7.03 17.74
N THR A 7 13.13 -6.55 18.21
CA THR A 7 13.39 -6.22 19.61
C THR A 7 13.46 -4.71 19.74
N LEU A 8 12.72 -4.13 20.67
CA LEU A 8 12.67 -2.69 20.90
C LEU A 8 13.13 -2.37 22.32
N THR A 9 13.92 -1.32 22.46
CA THR A 9 14.28 -0.75 23.76
C THR A 9 13.51 0.55 23.94
N ILE A 10 12.83 0.69 25.07
CA ILE A 10 12.02 1.88 25.38
C ILE A 10 12.44 2.49 26.72
N PRO A 11 12.28 3.82 26.90
CA PRO A 11 12.47 4.46 28.19
C PRO A 11 11.57 3.87 29.28
N GLN A 12 12.06 3.89 30.52
CA GLN A 12 11.33 3.30 31.65
C GLN A 12 9.99 3.98 31.93
N SER A 13 9.89 5.29 31.71
CA SER A 13 8.63 6.05 31.81
C SER A 13 7.57 5.50 30.84
N LEU A 14 7.94 5.32 29.58
CA LEU A 14 7.08 4.72 28.54
C LEU A 14 6.70 3.27 28.87
N HIS A 15 7.60 2.50 29.46
CA HIS A 15 7.27 1.15 29.91
C HIS A 15 6.17 1.13 30.98
N GLN A 16 6.23 2.04 31.96
CA GLN A 16 5.20 2.13 33.01
C GLN A 16 3.83 2.54 32.44
N GLU A 17 3.83 3.52 31.55
CA GLU A 17 2.63 3.96 30.80
C GLU A 17 2.01 2.78 30.03
N ALA A 18 2.83 2.07 29.24
CA ALA A 18 2.39 0.92 28.46
C ALA A 18 1.83 -0.19 29.35
N LYS A 19 2.49 -0.47 30.48
CA LYS A 19 2.03 -1.45 31.46
C LYS A 19 0.67 -1.06 32.06
N ARG A 20 0.44 0.23 32.34
CA ARG A 20 -0.84 0.74 32.82
C ARG A 20 -1.96 0.51 31.80
N LEU A 21 -1.70 0.83 30.53
CA LEU A 21 -2.68 0.68 29.45
C LEU A 21 -3.06 -0.79 29.19
N VAL A 22 -2.10 -1.71 29.23
CA VAL A 22 -2.36 -3.15 29.12
C VAL A 22 -3.15 -3.65 30.33
N LYS A 23 -2.76 -3.25 31.56
CA LYS A 23 -3.48 -3.64 32.79
C LYS A 23 -4.92 -3.13 32.83
N ALA A 24 -5.17 -1.95 32.27
CA ALA A 24 -6.51 -1.37 32.18
C ALA A 24 -7.35 -1.99 31.05
N GLY A 25 -6.81 -2.94 30.27
CA GLY A 25 -7.54 -3.66 29.23
C GLY A 25 -7.68 -2.92 27.91
N TYR A 26 -7.02 -1.78 27.72
CA TYR A 26 -7.03 -1.05 26.44
C TYR A 26 -6.31 -1.82 25.32
N TYR A 27 -5.36 -2.68 25.69
CA TYR A 27 -4.62 -3.55 24.78
C TYR A 27 -4.42 -4.92 25.44
N ALA A 28 -4.47 -5.99 24.66
CA ALA A 28 -4.28 -7.36 25.17
C ALA A 28 -2.83 -7.61 25.62
N ASN A 29 -1.84 -6.98 24.99
CA ASN A 29 -0.43 -7.10 25.36
C ASN A 29 0.44 -5.95 24.80
N PHE A 30 1.71 -5.94 25.20
CA PHE A 30 2.69 -4.93 24.74
C PHE A 30 2.91 -4.92 23.22
N ALA A 31 2.84 -6.08 22.56
CA ALA A 31 3.06 -6.16 21.12
C ALA A 31 1.89 -5.53 20.35
N GLU A 32 0.66 -5.71 20.83
CA GLU A 32 -0.50 -5.04 20.25
C GLU A 32 -0.42 -3.52 20.40
N LEU A 33 -0.06 -3.04 21.60
CA LEU A 33 0.14 -1.62 21.89
C LEU A 33 1.21 -1.02 20.95
N ALA A 34 2.37 -1.67 20.83
CA ALA A 34 3.45 -1.20 19.97
C ALA A 34 3.01 -1.14 18.50
N ARG A 35 2.30 -2.16 18.00
CA ARG A 35 1.77 -2.15 16.63
C ARG A 35 0.73 -1.05 16.43
N ALA A 36 -0.11 -0.76 17.42
CA ALA A 36 -1.10 0.31 17.33
C ALA A 36 -0.41 1.69 17.22
N GLY A 37 0.64 1.93 18.02
CA GLY A 37 1.47 3.13 17.92
C GLY A 37 2.13 3.27 16.55
N ILE A 38 2.83 2.23 16.10
CA ILE A 38 3.51 2.23 14.79
C ILE A 38 2.51 2.46 13.64
N ARG A 39 1.34 1.81 13.67
CA ARG A 39 0.30 2.04 12.64
C ARG A 39 -0.20 3.48 12.64
N LYS A 40 -0.37 4.08 13.83
CA LYS A 40 -0.79 5.47 13.96
C LYS A 40 0.26 6.40 13.37
N GLU A 41 1.53 6.22 13.72
CA GLU A 41 2.64 7.01 13.16
C GLU A 41 2.73 6.86 11.64
N ILE A 42 2.66 5.64 11.11
CA ILE A 42 2.64 5.40 9.66
C ILE A 42 1.47 6.12 8.99
N LYS A 43 0.27 6.07 9.59
CA LYS A 43 -0.91 6.75 9.06
C LYS A 43 -0.73 8.26 9.06
N GLU A 44 -0.19 8.84 10.13
CA GLU A 44 0.08 10.28 10.24
C GLU A 44 1.15 10.72 9.24
N LEU A 45 2.22 9.92 9.07
CA LEU A 45 3.24 10.14 8.05
C LEU A 45 2.65 10.06 6.63
N TYR A 46 1.78 9.08 6.36
CA TYR A 46 1.14 8.92 5.05
C TYR A 46 0.21 10.10 4.71
N ILE A 47 -0.52 10.64 5.70
CA ILE A 47 -1.36 11.83 5.53
C ILE A 47 -0.52 13.07 5.26
N ALA A 48 0.60 13.23 5.99
CA ALA A 48 1.47 14.39 5.84
C ALA A 48 2.26 14.36 4.51
N ASN A 49 2.76 13.19 4.14
CA ASN A 49 3.40 12.94 2.85
C ASN A 49 3.40 11.43 2.54
N PRO A 50 2.60 10.97 1.57
CA PRO A 50 2.53 9.56 1.18
C PRO A 50 3.90 8.95 0.84
N SER A 51 4.87 9.77 0.44
CA SER A 51 6.22 9.31 0.11
C SER A 51 7.12 9.03 1.31
N LEU A 52 6.72 9.38 2.54
CA LEU A 52 7.51 9.14 3.75
C LEU A 52 7.19 7.79 4.43
N ALA A 53 6.06 7.18 4.07
CA ALA A 53 5.53 5.97 4.72
C ALA A 53 5.69 4.69 3.89
N LEU A 54 6.42 4.76 2.76
CA LEU A 54 6.54 3.65 1.79
C LEU A 54 8.00 3.30 1.55
N GLU A 55 8.28 1.99 1.43
CA GLU A 55 9.53 1.48 0.86
C GLU A 55 9.68 1.93 -0.60
N THR A 56 10.89 1.84 -1.15
CA THR A 56 11.26 2.34 -2.49
C THR A 56 10.29 1.87 -3.59
N ASP A 57 9.81 0.63 -3.51
CA ASP A 57 8.85 0.05 -4.45
C ASP A 57 7.43 0.64 -4.31
N GLY A 58 7.02 0.99 -3.08
CA GLY A 58 5.76 1.69 -2.83
C GLY A 58 5.77 3.11 -3.41
N LEU A 59 6.93 3.78 -3.37
CA LEU A 59 7.12 5.09 -4.00
C LEU A 59 7.04 5.03 -5.51
N LEU A 60 7.65 4.01 -6.12
CA LEU A 60 7.57 3.76 -7.56
C LEU A 60 6.12 3.49 -7.98
N TYR A 61 5.37 2.70 -7.21
CA TYR A 61 3.96 2.45 -7.46
C TYR A 61 3.11 3.73 -7.41
N LEU A 62 3.28 4.57 -6.39
CA LEU A 62 2.55 5.84 -6.30
C LEU A 62 2.92 6.79 -7.44
N ARG A 63 4.20 6.90 -7.78
CA ARG A 63 4.65 7.70 -8.93
C ARG A 63 3.98 7.22 -10.23
N ARG A 64 3.96 5.90 -10.43
CA ARG A 64 3.34 5.29 -11.61
C ARG A 64 1.83 5.53 -11.66
N LEU A 65 1.14 5.48 -10.53
CA LEU A 65 -0.28 5.82 -10.46
C LEU A 65 -0.56 7.28 -10.83
N GLU A 66 0.28 8.21 -10.39
CA GLU A 66 0.11 9.62 -10.73
C GLU A 66 0.40 9.88 -12.22
N GLU A 67 1.40 9.21 -12.79
CA GLU A 67 1.63 9.22 -14.25
C GLU A 67 0.40 8.73 -15.02
N ILE A 68 -0.20 7.60 -14.61
CA ILE A 68 -1.41 7.06 -15.24
C ILE A 68 -2.57 8.04 -15.12
N ARG A 69 -2.77 8.64 -13.95
CA ARG A 69 -3.82 9.65 -13.75
C ARG A 69 -3.61 10.88 -14.62
N GLN A 70 -2.36 11.32 -14.79
CA GLN A 70 -2.05 12.45 -15.65
C GLN A 70 -2.35 12.13 -17.12
N ILE A 71 -1.95 10.95 -17.60
CA ILE A 71 -2.29 10.48 -18.95
C ILE A 71 -3.81 10.46 -19.17
N ILE A 72 -4.57 9.96 -18.19
CA ILE A 72 -6.04 9.94 -18.25
C ILE A 72 -6.60 11.36 -18.31
N ARG A 73 -6.07 12.30 -17.51
CA ARG A 73 -6.50 13.71 -17.54
C ARG A 73 -6.23 14.36 -18.90
N GLU A 74 -5.04 14.15 -19.44
CA GLU A 74 -4.64 14.67 -20.76
C GLU A 74 -5.46 14.06 -21.91
N ALA A 75 -5.89 12.80 -21.76
CA ALA A 75 -6.79 12.12 -22.69
C ALA A 75 -8.27 12.54 -22.57
N GLY A 76 -8.59 13.51 -21.70
CA GLY A 76 -9.97 14.01 -21.52
C GLY A 76 -10.81 13.17 -20.55
N GLY A 77 -10.19 12.39 -19.67
CA GLY A 77 -10.85 11.56 -18.67
C GLY A 77 -11.13 10.12 -19.12
N ILE A 78 -11.69 9.31 -18.22
CA ILE A 78 -12.16 7.96 -18.54
C ILE A 78 -13.53 8.10 -19.20
N ASN A 79 -13.54 8.07 -20.53
CA ASN A 79 -14.77 8.15 -21.32
C ASN A 79 -15.30 6.76 -21.73
N LYS A 80 -14.93 5.72 -20.96
CA LYS A 80 -15.32 4.33 -21.19
C LYS A 80 -15.99 3.78 -19.95
N THR A 81 -17.05 3.02 -20.16
CA THR A 81 -17.68 2.18 -19.13
C THR A 81 -16.75 1.02 -18.76
N GLU A 82 -17.04 0.38 -17.62
CA GLU A 82 -16.29 -0.79 -17.16
C GLU A 82 -16.33 -1.93 -18.19
N GLU A 83 -17.50 -2.21 -18.76
CA GLU A 83 -17.69 -3.20 -19.83
C GLU A 83 -16.82 -2.90 -21.06
N GLU A 84 -16.80 -1.65 -21.55
CA GLU A 84 -15.99 -1.24 -22.70
C GLU A 84 -14.49 -1.38 -22.42
N ALA A 85 -14.06 -1.03 -21.20
CA ALA A 85 -12.67 -1.20 -20.78
C ALA A 85 -12.28 -2.69 -20.70
N LEU A 86 -13.16 -3.55 -20.19
CA LEU A 86 -12.94 -4.99 -20.12
C LEU A 86 -12.85 -5.62 -21.52
N GLU A 87 -13.67 -5.16 -22.45
CA GLU A 87 -13.64 -5.65 -23.84
C GLU A 87 -12.35 -5.25 -24.56
N ASP A 88 -11.90 -4.01 -24.37
CA ASP A 88 -10.60 -3.56 -24.86
C ASP A 88 -9.44 -4.38 -24.28
N LEU A 89 -9.47 -4.65 -22.97
CA LEU A 89 -8.43 -5.46 -22.31
C LEU A 89 -8.42 -6.90 -22.85
N ARG A 90 -9.59 -7.49 -23.12
CA ARG A 90 -9.70 -8.82 -23.75
C ARG A 90 -9.12 -8.80 -25.17
N ARG A 91 -9.44 -7.78 -25.97
CA ARG A 91 -8.91 -7.61 -27.33
C ARG A 91 -7.39 -7.46 -27.32
N ILE A 92 -6.85 -6.57 -26.49
CA ILE A 92 -5.40 -6.35 -26.36
C ILE A 92 -4.71 -7.65 -25.93
N ARG A 93 -5.27 -8.37 -24.95
CA ARG A 93 -4.73 -9.68 -24.53
C ARG A 93 -4.66 -10.66 -25.70
N GLU A 94 -5.70 -10.74 -26.53
CA GLU A 94 -5.73 -11.63 -27.70
C GLU A 94 -4.78 -11.20 -28.81
N GLU A 95 -4.59 -9.91 -29.03
CA GLU A 95 -3.60 -9.37 -29.96
C GLU A 95 -2.17 -9.71 -29.50
N VAL A 96 -1.84 -9.43 -28.23
CA VAL A 96 -0.55 -9.78 -27.63
C VAL A 96 -0.32 -11.30 -27.69
N TRP A 97 -1.36 -12.09 -27.43
CA TRP A 97 -1.28 -13.55 -27.53
C TRP A 97 -1.02 -14.00 -28.97
N ARG A 98 -1.71 -13.41 -29.94
CA ARG A 98 -1.50 -13.72 -31.36
C ARG A 98 -0.09 -13.35 -31.83
N GLU A 99 0.38 -12.15 -31.51
CA GLU A 99 1.69 -11.67 -31.93
C GLU A 99 2.86 -12.44 -31.29
N ARG A 100 2.71 -12.86 -30.02
CA ARG A 100 3.81 -13.48 -29.26
C ARG A 100 3.75 -15.00 -29.21
N TYR A 101 2.59 -15.60 -29.42
CA TYR A 101 2.38 -17.03 -29.18
C TYR A 101 1.59 -17.75 -30.28
N ALA A 102 0.88 -17.06 -31.18
CA ALA A 102 0.20 -17.73 -32.31
C ALA A 102 1.15 -18.03 -33.49
N THR A 103 2.36 -17.47 -33.50
CA THR A 103 3.48 -17.94 -34.33
C THR A 103 4.31 -18.96 -33.56
N GLY A 104 3.74 -20.14 -33.32
CA GLY A 104 4.55 -21.35 -33.12
C GLY A 104 5.15 -21.82 -34.45
N PRO A 105 6.24 -22.61 -34.45
CA PRO A 105 6.90 -23.11 -35.67
C PRO A 105 5.97 -23.85 -36.64
#